data_AF-C4YBE8-F1
#
_entry.id   AF-C4YBE8-F1
#
_cell.length_a   1.000
_cell.length_b   1.000
_cell.length_c   1.000
_cell.angle_alpha   90.00
_cell.angle_beta   90.00
_cell.angle_gamma   90.00
#
_symmetry.space_group_name_H-M   'P 1'
#
loop_
_entity.id
_entity.type
_entity.pdbx_description
1 polymer ?
#
loop_
_entity_poly.entity_id
_entity_poly.type
_entity_poly.pdbx_seq_one_letter_code
_entity_poly.pdbx_strand_id
1 'polypeptide(L)'
;NFVGSNNLNLLKPNGGFGTRAAGGKDFSAPRYIFTQLNEITRKVFNPLDDPLYNYLQDDESTVEPEWYLPVIPMLLVNGAEGIGTGWSTNIPSFNPADIVANIRRLMEGGDLEEMYPWFRGWEGEIEKIDSGEV
;
A
#
# COMPACT_ATOMS: atom_id res chain seq x y z
N ASN A 1 -2.23 1.49 -11.50
CA ASN A 1 -3.12 0.42 -10.99
C ASN A 1 -3.13 -0.79 -11.93
N PHE A 2 -2.00 -1.08 -12.58
CA PHE A 2 -1.85 -2.28 -13.39
C PHE A 2 -1.38 -3.45 -12.49
N VAL A 3 -1.49 -4.68 -13.00
CA VAL A 3 -1.10 -5.89 -12.25
C VAL A 3 0.37 -5.82 -11.82
N GLY A 4 0.64 -6.04 -10.53
CA GLY A 4 1.97 -5.91 -9.94
C GLY A 4 2.37 -4.51 -9.47
N SER A 5 1.45 -3.52 -9.56
CA SER A 5 1.58 -2.24 -8.87
C SER A 5 0.80 -2.27 -7.54
N ASN A 6 0.21 -1.16 -7.10
CA ASN A 6 -0.58 -1.08 -5.87
C ASN A 6 -1.86 -1.94 -5.93
N ASN A 7 -2.06 -2.83 -4.96
CA ASN A 7 -3.32 -3.54 -4.74
C ASN A 7 -4.48 -2.56 -4.45
N LEU A 8 -4.18 -1.52 -3.67
CA LEU A 8 -5.12 -0.47 -3.30
C LEU A 8 -4.52 0.92 -3.59
N ASN A 9 -4.94 1.52 -4.69
CA ASN A 9 -4.51 2.85 -5.09
C ASN A 9 -5.26 3.94 -4.31
N LEU A 10 -4.53 4.73 -3.52
CA LEU A 10 -5.08 5.85 -2.75
C LEU A 10 -5.44 7.06 -3.64
N LEU A 11 -4.89 7.09 -4.85
CA LEU A 11 -5.12 8.12 -5.86
C LEU A 11 -5.72 7.50 -7.12
N LYS A 12 -6.69 8.18 -7.75
CA LYS A 12 -7.29 7.75 -9.02
C LYS A 12 -6.36 8.12 -10.19
N PRO A 13 -5.95 7.18 -11.06
CA PRO A 13 -5.07 7.46 -12.19
C PRO A 13 -5.89 7.99 -13.39
N ASN A 14 -6.24 9.28 -13.41
CA ASN A 14 -7.02 9.87 -14.50
C ASN A 14 -6.09 10.31 -15.64
N GLY A 15 -5.81 9.40 -16.56
CA GLY A 15 -4.91 9.62 -17.70
C GLY A 15 -3.93 8.46 -17.87
N GLY A 16 -2.87 8.67 -18.65
CA GLY A 16 -1.84 7.66 -18.90
C GLY A 16 -0.83 7.53 -17.76
N PHE A 17 -1.16 6.85 -16.66
CA PHE A 17 -0.25 6.59 -15.52
C PHE A 17 0.69 5.39 -15.73
N GLY A 18 0.91 5.00 -16.98
CA GLY A 18 1.70 3.83 -17.35
C GLY A 18 0.93 2.52 -17.21
N THR A 19 1.48 1.48 -17.83
CA THR A 19 0.87 0.16 -17.96
C THR A 19 1.83 -0.94 -17.55
N ARG A 20 1.31 -2.15 -17.41
CA ARG A 20 2.13 -3.35 -17.13
C ARG A 20 3.20 -3.59 -18.21
N ALA A 21 2.93 -3.22 -19.47
CA ALA A 21 3.81 -3.53 -20.60
C ALA A 21 5.23 -2.97 -20.43
N ALA A 22 5.37 -1.80 -19.81
CA ALA A 22 6.66 -1.18 -19.51
C ALA A 22 6.89 -1.01 -17.99
N GLY A 23 6.14 -1.74 -17.15
CA GLY A 23 6.22 -1.59 -15.69
C GLY A 23 5.93 -0.17 -15.20
N GLY A 24 5.04 0.54 -15.89
CA GLY A 24 4.67 1.92 -15.57
C GLY A 24 5.58 2.99 -16.15
N LYS A 25 6.70 2.65 -16.83
CA LYS A 25 7.64 3.62 -17.42
C LYS A 25 7.10 4.32 -18.68
N ASP A 26 5.99 3.84 -19.22
CA ASP A 26 5.23 4.37 -20.35
C ASP A 26 4.16 5.41 -19.91
N PHE A 27 4.34 6.02 -18.74
CA PHE A 27 3.46 7.09 -18.28
C PHE A 27 3.58 8.36 -19.14
N SER A 28 2.46 9.08 -19.27
CA SER A 28 2.40 10.37 -19.94
C SER A 28 3.01 11.47 -19.08
N ALA A 29 3.48 12.55 -19.70
CA ALA A 29 4.11 13.65 -18.94
C ALA A 29 3.16 14.20 -17.85
N PRO A 30 3.67 14.55 -16.64
CA PRO A 30 2.84 14.93 -15.49
C PRO A 30 1.82 16.04 -15.76
N ARG A 31 2.16 16.98 -16.65
CA ARG A 31 1.29 18.09 -17.07
C ARG A 31 0.04 17.67 -17.88
N TYR A 32 -0.03 16.43 -18.35
CA TYR A 32 -1.13 15.90 -19.17
C TYR A 32 -1.97 14.84 -18.44
N ILE A 33 -1.66 14.56 -17.18
CA ILE A 33 -2.38 13.57 -16.37
C ILE A 33 -2.94 14.23 -15.12
N PHE A 34 -4.06 13.70 -14.64
CA PHE A 34 -4.77 14.24 -13.50
C PHE A 34 -4.94 13.16 -12.44
N THR A 35 -5.07 13.58 -11.18
CA THR A 35 -5.39 12.66 -10.11
C THR A 35 -6.31 13.32 -9.10
N GLN A 36 -6.94 12.49 -8.29
CA GLN A 36 -7.79 12.89 -7.18
C GLN A 36 -7.77 11.77 -6.14
N LEU A 37 -8.14 12.09 -4.90
CA LEU A 37 -8.28 11.09 -3.86
C LEU A 37 -9.27 10.01 -4.30
N ASN A 38 -8.89 8.75 -4.09
CA ASN A 38 -9.82 7.65 -4.22
C ASN A 38 -10.78 7.67 -3.02
N GLU A 39 -12.04 7.33 -3.25
CA GLU A 39 -13.07 7.34 -2.19
C GLU A 39 -12.71 6.40 -1.04
N ILE A 40 -11.99 5.31 -1.36
CA ILE A 40 -11.48 4.38 -0.36
C ILE A 40 -10.44 5.00 0.57
N THR A 41 -9.72 6.04 0.14
CA THR A 41 -8.65 6.65 0.92
C THR A 41 -9.18 7.25 2.22
N ARG A 42 -10.34 7.91 2.20
CA ARG A 42 -10.98 8.43 3.42
C ARG A 42 -11.66 7.37 4.28
N LYS A 43 -11.84 6.16 3.75
CA LYS A 43 -12.25 4.99 4.53
C LYS A 43 -11.06 4.31 5.19
N VAL A 44 -9.90 4.32 4.52
CA VAL A 44 -8.65 3.79 5.05
C VAL A 44 -8.08 4.71 6.13
N PHE A 45 -8.09 6.02 5.88
CA PHE A 45 -7.65 7.06 6.81
C PHE A 45 -8.85 7.88 7.23
N ASN A 46 -9.41 7.56 8.39
CA ASN A 46 -10.62 8.21 8.88
C ASN A 46 -10.30 9.66 9.31
N PRO A 47 -11.00 10.68 8.78
CA PRO A 47 -10.78 12.07 9.19
C PRO A 47 -10.98 12.34 10.68
N LEU A 48 -11.73 11.48 11.38
CA LEU A 48 -11.90 11.60 12.83
C LEU A 48 -10.61 11.30 13.61
N ASP A 49 -9.64 10.64 12.99
CA ASP A 49 -8.33 10.36 13.59
C ASP A 49 -7.34 11.52 13.39
N ASP A 50 -7.65 12.48 12.51
CA ASP A 50 -6.77 13.62 12.21
C ASP A 50 -6.30 14.38 13.49
N PRO A 51 -7.17 14.69 14.48
CA PRO A 51 -6.74 15.37 15.70
C PRO A 51 -5.84 14.54 16.63
N LEU A 52 -5.70 13.24 16.38
CA LEU A 52 -4.87 12.33 17.20
C LEU A 52 -3.41 12.30 16.73
N TYR A 53 -3.12 12.81 15.54
CA TYR A 53 -1.79 12.75 14.96
C TYR A 53 -0.84 13.80 15.54
N ASN A 54 0.44 13.44 15.61
CA ASN A 54 1.51 14.38 15.88
C ASN A 54 1.95 15.04 14.56
N TYR A 55 1.50 16.27 14.34
CA TYR A 55 1.84 17.06 13.15
C TYR A 55 3.21 17.72 13.28
N LEU A 56 4.02 17.63 12.23
CA LEU A 56 5.35 18.22 12.19
C LEU A 56 5.28 19.71 11.81
N GLN A 57 6.31 20.46 12.24
CA GLN A 57 6.53 21.85 11.82
C GLN A 57 7.73 21.90 10.88
N ASP A 58 7.55 22.52 9.73
CA ASP A 58 8.61 22.85 8.78
C ASP A 58 8.63 24.38 8.61
N ASP A 59 9.74 25.02 9.01
CA ASP A 59 9.83 26.46 9.24
C ASP A 59 8.69 27.01 10.13
N GLU A 60 7.79 27.81 9.56
CA GLU A 60 6.62 28.41 10.23
C GLU A 60 5.30 27.72 9.84
N SER A 61 5.36 26.61 9.09
CA SER A 61 4.20 25.91 8.56
C SER A 61 4.03 24.52 9.17
N THR A 62 2.81 24.20 9.56
CA THR A 62 2.45 22.82 9.95
C THR A 62 2.32 21.98 8.69
N VAL A 63 3.07 20.87 8.62
CA VAL A 63 3.12 19.96 7.46
C VAL A 63 2.44 18.62 7.79
N GLU A 64 2.78 17.52 7.12
CA GLU A 64 2.24 16.19 7.42
C GLU A 64 2.56 15.69 8.85
N PRO A 65 1.78 14.75 9.38
CA PRO A 65 2.14 14.06 10.61
C PRO A 65 3.29 13.07 10.41
N GLU A 66 3.92 12.68 11.53
CA GLU A 66 5.01 11.69 11.52
C GLU A 66 4.61 10.38 10.82
N TRP A 67 3.38 9.93 11.05
CA TRP A 67 2.74 8.85 10.31
C TRP A 67 1.22 8.98 10.42
N TYR A 68 0.52 8.36 9.47
CA TYR A 68 -0.94 8.17 9.53
C TYR A 68 -1.29 6.81 10.15
N LEU A 69 -2.48 6.71 10.73
CA LEU A 69 -3.00 5.45 11.29
C LEU A 69 -4.11 4.91 10.39
N PRO A 70 -3.78 4.12 9.34
CA PRO A 70 -4.82 3.50 8.54
C PRO A 70 -5.55 2.40 9.32
N VAL A 71 -6.83 2.20 9.03
CA VAL A 71 -7.66 1.13 9.63
C VAL A 71 -7.18 -0.29 9.27
N ILE A 72 -6.31 -0.42 8.26
CA ILE A 72 -5.63 -1.66 7.87
C ILE A 72 -4.14 -1.35 7.60
N PRO A 73 -3.20 -2.27 7.86
CA PRO A 73 -1.77 -2.06 7.66
C PRO A 73 -1.43 -1.90 6.17
N MET A 74 -1.40 -0.64 5.71
CA MET A 74 -1.17 -0.30 4.30
C MET A 74 0.19 -0.75 3.77
N LEU A 75 1.17 -0.91 4.66
CA LEU A 75 2.49 -1.48 4.36
C LEU A 75 2.37 -2.88 3.75
N LEU A 76 1.47 -3.72 4.26
CA LEU A 76 1.22 -5.06 3.72
C LEU A 76 0.32 -5.01 2.48
N VAL A 77 -0.62 -4.06 2.43
CA VAL A 77 -1.56 -3.95 1.31
C VAL A 77 -0.83 -3.66 0.00
N ASN A 78 0.04 -2.65 -0.03
CA ASN A 78 0.74 -2.23 -1.25
C ASN A 78 2.20 -2.68 -1.32
N GLY A 79 2.70 -3.37 -0.28
CA GLY A 79 4.11 -3.66 -0.14
C GLY A 79 4.95 -2.41 0.15
N ALA A 80 6.26 -2.60 0.24
CA ALA A 80 7.23 -1.54 0.41
C ALA A 80 8.56 -1.92 -0.24
N GLU A 81 9.14 -0.99 -0.99
CA GLU A 81 10.45 -1.14 -1.60
C GLU A 81 11.27 0.11 -1.30
N GLY A 82 12.50 -0.08 -0.81
CA GLY A 82 13.38 1.05 -0.49
C GLY A 82 14.82 0.60 -0.28
N ILE A 83 15.76 1.46 -0.67
CA ILE A 83 17.20 1.24 -0.49
C ILE A 83 17.75 2.44 0.27
N GLY A 84 18.32 2.19 1.45
CA GLY A 84 19.04 3.17 2.24
C GLY A 84 20.53 2.87 2.25
N THR A 85 21.28 3.67 3.03
CA THR A 85 22.70 3.41 3.24
C THR A 85 22.87 2.25 4.22
N GLY A 86 23.25 1.06 3.73
CA GLY A 86 23.53 -0.11 4.56
C GLY A 86 22.33 -1.04 4.79
N TRP A 87 21.12 -0.64 4.38
CA TRP A 87 19.90 -1.44 4.52
C TRP A 87 19.03 -1.35 3.27
N SER A 88 18.25 -2.41 3.00
CA SER A 88 17.19 -2.43 2.00
C SER A 88 15.92 -3.01 2.59
N THR A 89 14.78 -2.59 2.05
CA THR A 89 13.45 -3.08 2.41
C THR A 89 12.78 -3.60 1.13
N ASN A 90 12.26 -4.81 1.20
CA ASN A 90 11.44 -5.40 0.16
C ASN A 90 10.33 -6.23 0.82
N ILE A 91 9.12 -5.66 0.84
CA ILE A 91 7.92 -6.29 1.40
C ILE A 91 6.94 -6.48 0.24
N PRO A 92 6.49 -7.71 -0.03
CA PRO A 92 5.50 -7.96 -1.06
C PRO A 92 4.13 -7.41 -0.68
N SER A 93 3.25 -7.29 -1.67
CA SER A 93 1.85 -6.94 -1.42
C SER A 93 1.04 -8.17 -1.00
N PHE A 94 0.04 -7.96 -0.15
CA PHE A 94 -0.89 -8.96 0.34
C PHE A 94 -2.33 -8.57 0.03
N ASN A 95 -3.23 -9.56 0.07
CA ASN A 95 -4.65 -9.35 -0.18
C ASN A 95 -5.30 -8.56 0.98
N PRO A 96 -5.93 -7.41 0.72
CA PRO A 96 -6.63 -6.65 1.76
C PRO A 96 -7.71 -7.44 2.50
N ALA A 97 -8.37 -8.40 1.84
CA ALA A 97 -9.40 -9.21 2.47
C ALA A 97 -8.83 -10.13 3.57
N ASP A 98 -7.67 -10.74 3.30
CA ASP A 98 -6.99 -11.65 4.22
C ASP A 98 -6.44 -10.87 5.42
N ILE A 99 -5.89 -9.68 5.17
CA ILE A 99 -5.48 -8.74 6.22
C ILE A 99 -6.66 -8.38 7.13
N VAL A 100 -7.81 -8.02 6.56
CA VAL A 100 -9.01 -7.69 7.35
C VAL A 100 -9.51 -8.88 8.15
N ALA A 101 -9.49 -10.09 7.58
CA ALA A 101 -9.89 -11.31 8.28
C ALA A 101 -8.98 -11.56 9.50
N ASN A 102 -7.67 -11.40 9.33
CA ASN A 102 -6.70 -11.54 10.41
C ASN A 102 -6.82 -10.48 11.50
N ILE A 103 -7.09 -9.22 11.14
CA ILE A 103 -7.37 -8.17 12.13
C ILE A 103 -8.60 -8.54 12.96
N ARG A 104 -9.67 -9.03 12.32
CA ARG A 104 -10.88 -9.46 13.04
C ARG A 104 -10.60 -10.63 13.99
N ARG A 105 -9.82 -11.62 13.56
CA ARG A 105 -9.37 -12.73 14.42
C ARG A 105 -8.63 -12.24 15.66
N LEU A 106 -7.68 -11.31 15.47
CA LEU A 106 -6.96 -10.70 16.60
C LEU A 106 -7.89 -9.94 17.55
N MET A 107 -8.87 -9.21 17.03
CA MET A 107 -9.86 -8.51 17.85
C MET A 107 -10.74 -9.47 18.67
N GLU A 108 -10.95 -10.69 18.18
CA GLU A 108 -11.67 -11.77 18.87
C GLU A 108 -10.76 -12.61 19.79
N GLY A 109 -9.46 -12.30 19.86
CA GLY A 109 -8.48 -13.03 20.67
C GLY A 109 -8.02 -14.35 20.06
N GLY A 110 -8.27 -14.58 18.77
CA GLY A 110 -7.80 -15.74 18.02
C GLY A 110 -6.40 -15.54 17.41
N ASP A 111 -5.83 -16.64 16.93
CA ASP A 111 -4.54 -16.63 16.25
C ASP A 111 -4.63 -16.13 14.81
N LEU A 112 -3.51 -15.62 14.30
CA LEU A 112 -3.36 -15.19 12.92
C LEU A 112 -3.26 -16.38 11.97
N GLU A 113 -3.91 -16.29 10.82
CA GLU A 113 -3.67 -17.21 9.70
C GLU A 113 -2.50 -16.71 8.85
N GLU A 114 -1.68 -17.64 8.37
CA GLU A 114 -0.59 -17.32 7.44
C GLU A 114 -1.17 -16.72 6.15
N MET A 115 -0.59 -15.60 5.70
CA MET A 115 -0.95 -14.94 4.47
C MET A 115 0.13 -15.16 3.42
N TYR A 116 -0.28 -15.28 2.17
CA TYR A 116 0.63 -15.38 1.04
C TYR A 116 0.64 -14.07 0.23
N PRO A 117 1.77 -13.72 -0.41
CA PRO A 117 1.81 -12.60 -1.33
C PRO A 117 0.68 -12.68 -2.37
N TRP A 118 0.10 -11.54 -2.69
CA TRP A 118 -1.03 -11.45 -3.60
C TRP A 118 -1.00 -10.12 -4.34
N PHE A 119 -1.24 -10.17 -5.65
CA PHE A 119 -1.24 -9.01 -6.53
C PHE A 119 -2.57 -8.87 -7.25
N ARG A 120 -3.18 -7.69 -7.15
CA ARG A 120 -4.49 -7.43 -7.74
C ARG A 120 -4.49 -7.63 -9.25
N GLY A 121 -5.38 -8.50 -9.73
CA GLY A 121 -5.54 -8.82 -11.15
C GLY A 121 -4.48 -9.78 -11.70
N TRP A 122 -3.65 -10.36 -10.84
CA TRP A 122 -2.82 -11.51 -11.20
C TRP A 122 -3.67 -12.77 -11.27
N GLU A 123 -3.52 -13.54 -12.34
CA GLU A 123 -4.26 -14.79 -12.60
C GLU A 123 -3.36 -16.04 -12.49
N GLY A 124 -2.06 -15.86 -12.27
CA GLY A 124 -1.15 -16.98 -12.05
C GLY A 124 -1.15 -17.45 -10.61
N GLU A 125 -0.36 -18.49 -10.34
CA GLU A 125 -0.23 -19.08 -9.01
C GLU A 125 0.99 -18.51 -8.27
N ILE A 126 0.88 -18.43 -6.94
CA ILE A 126 1.96 -18.02 -6.05
C ILE A 126 2.17 -19.18 -5.09
N GLU A 127 3.31 -19.84 -5.23
CA GLU A 127 3.69 -20.97 -4.37
C GLU A 127 4.79 -20.54 -3.41
N LYS A 128 4.62 -20.92 -2.14
CA LYS A 128 5.70 -20.84 -1.15
C LYS A 128 6.68 -21.97 -1.44
N ILE A 129 7.88 -21.62 -1.87
CA ILE A 129 8.98 -22.56 -1.93
C ILE A 129 9.65 -22.51 -0.56
N ASP A 130 9.75 -23.64 0.13
CA ASP A 130 10.52 -23.71 1.37
C ASP A 130 11.92 -23.17 1.10
N SER A 131 12.38 -22.27 1.96
CA SER A 131 13.71 -21.70 1.87
C SER A 131 14.72 -22.84 1.97
N GLY A 132 15.26 -23.28 0.83
CA GLY A 132 16.52 -23.99 0.81
C GLY A 132 17.53 -23.08 1.51
N GLU A 133 18.11 -23.57 2.60
CA GLU A 133 19.28 -22.94 3.21
C GLU A 133 20.29 -22.65 2.09
N VAL A 134 20.63 -21.38 1.92
CA VAL A 134 21.79 -20.92 1.14
C VAL A 134 22.91 -20.63 2.12
#